data_AF-A0A7D9EN46-F1
#
_entry.id   AF-A0A7D9EN46-F1
#
_cell.length_a   1.000
_cell.length_b   1.000
_cell.length_c   1.000
_cell.angle_alpha   90.00
_cell.angle_beta   90.00
_cell.angle_gamma   90.00
#
_symmetry.space_group_name_H-M   'P 1'
#
loop_
_entity.id
_entity.type
_entity.pdbx_description
1 polymer ?
#
loop_
_entity_poly.entity_id
_entity_poly.type
_entity_poly.pdbx_seq_one_letter_code
_entity_poly.pdbx_strand_id
1 'polypeptide(L)'
;MFTFKFVPGKDIPVADTLSRAFLHVSNPEIPESELNCFVHMINDQGTISKSKLSEFATETSKDPDLQKLKNCVLNGWPGKARQVDPAVRPYYSFRDEITLYEDVLLKCNRIIVPSSLRDEMRQKIQHGHFGIEKCKARARSTLYWPGMISEIVDIVSKCDACVENRNHLPSEKLIPHEVPSTPWEKVGTDLFQLKNKDYLIVADYTSKYFEVSALPNTLASTVVQHAKSIFARFGIPKTVVSDNGPQYSSHQYKTF
;
A
#
# COMPACT_ATOMS: atom_id res chain seq x y z
N MET A 1 15.74 -36.31 -24.84
CA MET A 1 14.39 -35.80 -25.16
C MET A 1 13.40 -36.68 -24.39
N PHE A 2 12.86 -36.20 -23.27
CA PHE A 2 11.93 -37.00 -22.46
C PHE A 2 10.51 -36.82 -22.97
N THR A 3 9.77 -37.91 -23.06
CA THR A 3 8.38 -37.92 -23.51
C THR A 3 7.49 -38.15 -22.30
N PHE A 4 6.72 -37.14 -21.92
CA PHE A 4 5.75 -37.25 -20.84
C PHE A 4 4.48 -37.91 -21.36
N LYS A 5 3.98 -38.91 -20.63
CA LYS A 5 2.73 -39.61 -20.95
C LYS A 5 1.81 -39.50 -19.75
N PHE A 6 0.62 -38.94 -19.96
CA PHE A 6 -0.40 -38.83 -18.93
C PHE A 6 -0.98 -40.22 -18.60
N VAL A 7 -1.09 -40.53 -17.31
CA VAL A 7 -1.73 -41.75 -16.80
C VAL A 7 -2.92 -41.34 -15.93
N PRO A 8 -4.15 -41.79 -16.25
CA PRO A 8 -5.33 -41.55 -15.43
C PRO A 8 -5.17 -42.12 -14.02
N GLY A 9 -5.60 -41.39 -12.99
CA GLY A 9 -5.36 -41.74 -11.58
C GLY A 9 -5.88 -43.11 -11.13
N LYS A 10 -6.88 -43.67 -11.83
CA LYS A 10 -7.42 -45.02 -11.59
C LYS A 10 -6.44 -46.16 -11.95
N ASP A 11 -5.47 -45.87 -12.80
CA ASP A 11 -4.47 -46.81 -13.29
C ASP A 11 -3.12 -46.65 -12.56
N ILE A 12 -3.10 -45.87 -11.46
CA ILE A 12 -1.95 -45.72 -10.57
C ILE A 12 -2.12 -46.74 -9.42
N PRO A 13 -1.39 -47.87 -9.43
CA PRO A 13 -1.64 -48.98 -8.51
C PRO A 13 -1.26 -48.69 -7.05
N VAL A 14 -0.48 -47.63 -6.81
CA VAL A 14 -0.07 -47.17 -5.48
C VAL A 14 -0.14 -45.64 -5.48
N ALA A 15 -1.13 -45.07 -4.80
CA ALA A 15 -1.13 -43.64 -4.50
C ALA A 15 0.15 -43.30 -3.72
N ASP A 16 0.79 -42.17 -4.01
CA ASP A 16 2.03 -41.71 -3.36
C ASP A 16 1.91 -41.74 -1.83
N THR A 17 2.39 -42.82 -1.21
CA THR A 17 2.31 -43.10 0.22
C THR A 17 3.37 -42.37 1.03
N LEU A 18 4.31 -41.66 0.41
CA LEU A 18 5.41 -41.00 1.12
C LEU A 18 4.96 -39.77 1.92
N SER A 19 3.81 -39.16 1.59
CA SER A 19 3.32 -37.97 2.30
C SER A 19 2.34 -38.26 3.45
N ARG A 20 1.90 -39.53 3.63
CA ARG A 20 0.75 -39.84 4.50
C ARG A 20 0.89 -41.09 5.38
N ALA A 21 2.02 -41.78 5.36
CA ALA A 21 2.25 -42.89 6.30
C ALA A 21 2.56 -42.33 7.70
N PHE A 22 1.56 -42.37 8.59
CA PHE A 22 1.77 -42.15 10.02
C PHE A 22 2.63 -43.30 10.57
N LEU A 23 3.90 -43.02 10.86
CA LEU A 23 4.76 -43.97 11.57
C LEU A 23 4.36 -43.97 13.05
N HIS A 24 4.07 -45.16 13.57
CA HIS A 24 3.87 -45.42 15.01
C HIS A 24 5.22 -45.35 15.76
N VAL A 25 5.93 -44.24 15.62
CA VAL A 25 7.18 -44.00 16.35
C VAL A 25 6.88 -42.92 17.38
N SER A 26 6.80 -43.34 18.63
CA SER A 26 6.92 -42.44 19.77
C SER A 26 8.31 -41.82 19.73
N ASN A 27 8.35 -40.54 19.34
CA ASN A 27 9.54 -39.70 19.20
C ASN A 27 10.39 -40.00 17.95
N PRO A 28 10.00 -39.54 16.74
CA PRO A 28 10.94 -39.48 15.64
C PRO A 28 11.90 -38.33 15.93
N GLU A 29 13.15 -38.64 16.27
CA GLU A 29 14.23 -37.69 16.10
C GLU A 29 14.24 -37.30 14.63
N ILE A 30 13.82 -36.07 14.31
CA ILE A 30 13.89 -35.52 12.97
C ILE A 30 15.37 -35.62 12.55
N PRO A 31 15.70 -36.32 11.45
CA PRO A 31 17.08 -36.48 11.03
C PRO A 31 17.77 -35.12 10.95
N GLU A 32 18.99 -35.03 11.47
CA GLU A 32 19.79 -33.80 11.46
C GLU A 32 19.88 -33.19 10.04
N SER A 33 19.80 -34.02 9.00
CA SER A 33 19.74 -33.62 7.60
C SER A 33 18.46 -32.86 7.21
N GLU A 34 17.30 -33.21 7.76
CA GLU A 34 16.04 -32.51 7.53
C GLU A 34 16.00 -31.16 8.27
N LEU A 35 16.50 -31.13 9.51
CA LEU A 35 16.71 -29.88 10.26
C LEU A 35 17.69 -28.95 9.53
N ASN A 36 18.80 -29.51 9.03
CA ASN A 36 19.78 -28.80 8.22
C ASN A 36 19.22 -28.30 6.88
N CYS A 37 18.20 -28.96 6.32
CA CYS A 37 17.56 -28.54 5.07
C CYS A 37 16.72 -27.26 5.24
N PHE A 38 16.00 -27.12 6.37
CA PHE A 38 15.29 -25.89 6.72
C PHE A 38 16.26 -24.73 6.98
N VAL A 39 17.39 -25.02 7.63
CA VAL A 39 18.47 -24.07 7.92
C VAL A 39 19.19 -23.64 6.64
N HIS A 40 19.44 -24.57 5.71
CA HIS A 40 19.97 -24.24 4.40
C HIS A 40 19.03 -23.30 3.65
N MET A 41 17.71 -23.44 3.76
CA MET A 41 16.79 -22.50 3.10
C MET A 41 16.88 -21.06 3.66
N ILE A 42 17.21 -20.89 4.94
CA ILE A 42 17.44 -19.57 5.57
C ILE A 42 18.81 -19.00 5.15
N ASN A 43 19.85 -19.84 5.08
CA ASN A 43 21.21 -19.45 4.69
C ASN A 43 21.36 -19.22 3.17
N ASP A 44 20.70 -20.02 2.34
CA ASP A 44 20.83 -20.04 0.87
C ASP A 44 19.95 -18.95 0.21
N GLN A 45 18.93 -18.43 0.92
CA GLN A 45 18.28 -17.16 0.57
C GLN A 45 19.07 -15.91 1.00
N GLY A 46 20.31 -16.08 1.50
CA GLY A 46 21.28 -15.01 1.70
C GLY A 46 20.84 -13.89 2.66
N THR A 47 19.90 -14.17 3.57
CA THR A 47 19.16 -13.07 4.18
C THR A 47 19.80 -12.51 5.46
N ILE A 48 20.62 -13.29 6.17
CA ILE A 48 21.27 -12.88 7.43
C ILE A 48 22.69 -13.45 7.50
N SER A 49 23.68 -12.61 7.82
CA SER A 49 25.07 -13.05 7.97
C SER A 49 25.28 -13.91 9.22
N LYS A 50 26.26 -14.83 9.19
CA LYS A 50 26.66 -15.61 10.38
C LYS A 50 26.98 -14.73 11.59
N SER A 51 27.62 -13.58 11.36
CA SER A 51 27.89 -12.60 12.42
C SER A 51 26.61 -12.07 13.07
N LYS A 52 25.59 -11.74 12.27
CA LYS A 52 24.31 -11.25 12.80
C LYS A 52 23.55 -12.36 13.54
N LEU A 53 23.62 -13.62 13.07
CA LEU A 53 23.05 -14.76 13.81
C LEU A 53 23.67 -14.91 15.20
N SER A 54 24.99 -14.77 15.32
CA SER A 54 25.66 -14.83 16.63
C SER A 54 25.24 -13.68 17.56
N GLU A 55 24.95 -12.50 17.01
CA GLU A 55 24.38 -11.37 17.75
C GLU A 55 22.96 -11.68 18.22
N PHE A 56 22.12 -12.25 17.36
CA PHE A 56 20.77 -12.70 17.74
C PHE A 56 20.81 -13.73 18.87
N ALA A 57 21.73 -14.70 18.84
CA ALA A 57 21.90 -15.69 19.90
C ALA A 57 22.30 -15.03 21.24
N THR A 58 23.23 -14.08 21.17
CA THR A 58 23.70 -13.32 22.33
C THR A 58 22.57 -12.48 22.95
N GLU A 59 21.79 -11.78 22.14
CA GLU A 59 20.69 -10.95 22.61
C GLU A 59 19.48 -11.79 23.06
N THR A 60 19.24 -12.94 22.43
CA THR A 60 18.24 -13.92 22.89
C THR A 60 18.58 -14.41 24.29
N SER A 61 19.85 -14.62 24.60
CA SER A 61 20.34 -15.04 25.92
C SER A 61 20.10 -13.99 27.02
N LYS A 62 20.07 -12.71 26.66
CA LYS A 62 19.82 -11.59 27.58
C LYS A 62 18.33 -11.26 27.73
N ASP A 63 17.49 -11.61 26.75
CA ASP A 63 16.07 -11.30 26.77
C ASP A 63 15.31 -12.27 27.70
N PRO A 64 14.76 -11.79 28.84
CA PRO A 64 14.12 -12.65 29.84
C PRO A 64 12.86 -13.34 29.32
N ASP A 65 12.13 -12.70 28.38
CA ASP A 65 10.90 -13.26 27.83
C ASP A 65 11.23 -14.36 26.82
N LEU A 66 12.27 -14.17 26.02
CA LEU A 66 12.76 -15.21 25.12
C LEU A 66 13.43 -16.36 25.86
N GLN A 67 14.07 -16.14 27.01
CA GLN A 67 14.56 -17.24 27.86
C GLN A 67 13.42 -18.11 28.40
N LYS A 68 12.30 -17.48 28.82
CA LYS A 68 11.09 -18.24 29.20
C LYS A 68 10.53 -19.03 28.02
N LEU A 69 10.48 -18.42 26.83
CA LEU A 69 10.04 -19.09 25.61
C LEU A 69 10.95 -20.28 25.26
N LYS A 70 12.28 -20.09 25.33
CA LYS A 70 13.28 -21.15 25.13
C LYS A 70 13.06 -22.32 26.08
N ASN A 71 12.78 -22.04 27.37
CA ASN A 71 12.46 -23.08 28.34
C ASN A 71 11.17 -23.84 28.01
N CYS A 72 10.13 -23.18 27.49
CA CYS A 72 8.91 -23.86 27.03
C CYS A 72 9.16 -24.73 25.78
N VAL A 73 10.05 -24.29 24.88
CA VAL A 73 10.42 -25.06 23.68
C VAL A 73 11.20 -26.31 24.06
N LEU A 74 12.14 -26.21 25.00
CA LEU A 74 13.00 -27.34 25.41
C LEU A 74 12.32 -28.32 26.37
N ASN A 75 11.55 -27.81 27.34
CA ASN A 75 10.94 -28.64 28.40
C ASN A 75 9.46 -28.96 28.16
N GLY A 76 8.90 -28.47 27.06
CA GLY A 76 7.50 -28.64 26.72
C GLY A 76 6.61 -27.49 27.20
N TRP A 77 5.45 -27.39 26.54
CA TRP A 77 4.47 -26.34 26.77
C TRP A 77 3.38 -26.77 27.76
N PRO A 78 2.88 -25.86 28.62
CA PRO A 78 1.71 -26.13 29.43
C PRO A 78 0.48 -26.51 28.59
N GLY A 79 -0.35 -27.43 29.10
CA GLY A 79 -1.52 -27.94 28.36
C GLY A 79 -2.62 -26.90 28.11
N LYS A 80 -2.61 -25.75 28.81
CA LYS A 80 -3.55 -24.65 28.60
C LYS A 80 -2.83 -23.31 28.49
N ALA A 81 -3.21 -22.48 27.51
CA ALA A 81 -2.66 -21.13 27.30
C ALA A 81 -2.70 -20.23 28.54
N ARG A 82 -3.70 -20.41 29.42
CA ARG A 82 -3.85 -19.66 30.68
C ARG A 82 -2.75 -19.95 31.72
N GLN A 83 -2.10 -21.11 31.60
CA GLN A 83 -1.01 -21.53 32.50
C GLN A 83 0.36 -21.04 32.01
N VAL A 84 0.43 -20.55 30.76
CA VAL A 84 1.65 -19.97 30.18
C VAL A 84 1.84 -18.56 30.73
N ASP A 85 3.11 -18.22 31.00
CA ASP A 85 3.55 -16.87 31.38
C ASP A 85 2.97 -15.84 30.38
N PRO A 86 2.44 -14.70 30.87
CA PRO A 86 1.87 -13.66 30.01
C PRO A 86 2.79 -13.21 28.86
N ALA A 87 4.11 -13.17 29.08
CA ALA A 87 5.09 -12.76 28.07
C ALA A 87 5.24 -13.80 26.94
N VAL A 88 5.06 -15.09 27.25
CA VAL A 88 5.20 -16.20 26.32
C VAL A 88 3.85 -16.59 25.69
N ARG A 89 2.72 -16.21 26.32
CA ARG A 89 1.37 -16.49 25.84
C ARG A 89 1.11 -16.10 24.37
N PRO A 90 1.63 -14.98 23.82
CA PRO A 90 1.46 -14.64 22.40
C PRO A 90 2.00 -15.69 21.43
N TYR A 91 2.91 -16.56 21.89
CA TYR A 91 3.54 -17.61 21.09
C TYR A 91 2.80 -18.95 21.13
N TYR A 92 1.84 -19.11 22.04
CA TYR A 92 1.20 -20.40 22.32
C TYR A 92 0.40 -20.98 21.14
N SER A 93 -0.22 -20.11 20.33
CA SER A 93 -1.10 -20.53 19.23
C SER A 93 -0.34 -21.23 18.09
N PHE A 94 0.95 -20.96 17.96
CA PHE A 94 1.84 -21.54 16.95
C PHE A 94 3.07 -22.19 17.60
N ARG A 95 2.95 -22.64 18.86
CA ARG A 95 4.05 -23.23 19.63
C ARG A 95 4.75 -24.39 18.91
N ASP A 96 3.99 -25.17 18.14
CA ASP A 96 4.48 -26.33 17.38
C ASP A 96 5.30 -25.89 16.14
N GLU A 97 5.25 -24.60 15.77
CA GLU A 97 6.04 -23.99 14.69
C GLU A 97 7.35 -23.37 15.21
N ILE A 98 7.61 -23.41 16.52
CA ILE A 98 8.77 -22.75 17.14
C ILE A 98 9.91 -23.73 17.33
N THR A 99 11.07 -23.43 16.77
CA THR A 99 12.29 -24.24 16.88
C THR A 99 13.44 -23.42 17.45
N LEU A 100 14.42 -24.12 18.05
CA LEU A 100 15.66 -23.52 18.54
C LEU A 100 16.81 -23.99 17.64
N TYR A 101 17.61 -23.05 17.14
CA TYR A 101 18.79 -23.34 16.33
C TYR A 101 19.93 -22.39 16.72
N GLU A 102 21.09 -22.92 17.10
CA GLU A 102 22.27 -22.14 17.53
C GLU A 102 21.91 -21.00 18.52
N ASP A 103 21.10 -21.33 19.54
CA ASP A 103 20.58 -20.37 20.54
C ASP A 103 19.68 -19.24 20.01
N VAL A 104 19.23 -19.33 18.76
CA VAL A 104 18.25 -18.44 18.12
C VAL A 104 16.90 -19.15 18.03
N LEU A 105 15.84 -18.45 18.44
CA LEU A 105 14.47 -18.94 18.30
C LEU A 105 13.92 -18.61 16.91
N LEU A 106 13.35 -19.59 16.24
CA LEU A 106 12.76 -19.48 14.91
C LEU A 106 11.27 -19.82 14.97
N LYS A 107 10.46 -19.09 14.20
CA LYS A 107 9.09 -19.48 13.85
C LYS A 107 9.09 -19.96 12.40
N CYS A 108 8.98 -21.26 12.18
CA CYS A 108 9.26 -21.91 10.89
C CYS A 108 10.62 -21.46 10.33
N ASN A 109 10.61 -20.52 9.38
CA ASN A 109 11.81 -19.97 8.73
C ASN A 109 12.11 -18.50 9.10
N ARG A 110 11.49 -17.97 10.16
CA ARG A 110 11.60 -16.55 10.55
C ARG A 110 12.25 -16.43 11.91
N ILE A 111 13.18 -15.49 12.06
CA ILE A 111 13.84 -15.25 13.34
C ILE A 111 12.89 -14.53 14.30
N ILE A 112 12.74 -15.09 15.50
CA ILE A 112 12.06 -14.41 16.60
C ILE A 112 13.02 -13.36 17.17
N VAL A 113 12.64 -12.09 17.05
CA VAL A 113 13.55 -10.96 17.32
C VAL A 113 13.53 -10.58 18.82
N PRO A 114 14.69 -10.61 19.51
CA PRO A 114 14.84 -10.09 20.87
C PRO A 114 14.45 -8.63 20.96
N SER A 115 13.90 -8.23 22.10
CA SER A 115 13.34 -6.89 22.30
C SER A 115 14.35 -5.77 22.02
N SER A 116 15.63 -5.99 22.36
CA SER A 116 16.74 -5.05 22.10
C SER A 116 17.03 -4.81 20.62
N LEU A 117 16.78 -5.79 19.75
CA LEU A 117 17.07 -5.71 18.31
C LEU A 117 15.88 -5.24 17.49
N ARG A 118 14.68 -5.14 18.06
CA ARG A 118 13.46 -4.78 17.31
C ARG A 118 13.56 -3.39 16.69
N ASP A 119 14.12 -2.41 17.40
CA ASP A 119 14.31 -1.05 16.88
C ASP A 119 15.21 -1.02 15.63
N GLU A 120 16.37 -1.68 15.71
CA GLU A 120 17.30 -1.78 14.59
C GLU A 120 16.63 -2.48 13.39
N MET A 121 15.91 -3.57 13.62
CA MET A 121 15.23 -4.31 12.55
C MET A 121 14.12 -3.49 11.91
N ARG A 122 13.35 -2.73 12.69
CA ARG A 122 12.31 -1.81 12.17
C ARG A 122 12.94 -0.76 11.24
N GLN A 123 14.03 -0.12 11.66
CA GLN A 123 14.73 0.86 10.83
C GLN A 123 15.26 0.24 9.53
N LYS A 124 15.84 -0.96 9.59
CA LYS A 124 16.32 -1.69 8.40
C LYS A 124 15.21 -2.05 7.42
N ILE A 125 14.03 -2.42 7.91
CA ILE A 125 12.86 -2.70 7.07
C ILE A 125 12.42 -1.42 6.34
N GLN A 126 12.37 -0.29 7.04
CA GLN A 126 11.91 0.98 6.51
C GLN A 126 12.90 1.67 5.56
N HIS A 127 14.21 1.42 5.69
CA HIS A 127 15.28 2.16 5.00
C HIS A 127 15.08 2.35 3.48
N GLY A 128 14.38 1.45 2.79
CA GLY A 128 14.12 1.58 1.36
C GLY A 128 12.84 2.33 0.96
N HIS A 129 12.10 2.90 1.91
CA HIS A 129 10.87 3.68 1.68
C HIS A 129 9.84 3.00 0.75
N PHE A 130 9.75 1.67 0.80
CA PHE A 130 8.99 0.87 -0.16
C PHE A 130 7.46 0.93 -0.01
N GLY A 131 6.94 1.74 0.91
CA GLY A 131 5.54 1.76 1.30
C GLY A 131 5.15 0.59 2.20
N ILE A 132 3.96 0.69 2.80
CA ILE A 132 3.50 -0.19 3.89
C ILE A 132 3.48 -1.66 3.48
N GLU A 133 2.91 -1.99 2.32
CA GLU A 133 2.71 -3.39 1.92
C GLU A 133 4.03 -4.11 1.60
N LYS A 134 4.99 -3.43 0.95
CA LYS A 134 6.31 -4.00 0.70
C LYS A 134 7.11 -4.17 1.99
N CYS A 135 7.04 -3.21 2.92
CA CYS A 135 7.66 -3.33 4.24
C CYS A 135 7.08 -4.52 5.04
N LYS A 136 5.75 -4.70 5.02
CA LYS A 136 5.08 -5.86 5.63
C LYS A 136 5.55 -7.17 5.01
N ALA A 137 5.63 -7.25 3.67
CA ALA A 137 6.06 -8.46 2.97
C ALA A 137 7.51 -8.82 3.33
N ARG A 138 8.43 -7.84 3.31
CA ARG A 138 9.84 -8.02 3.67
C ARG A 138 10.04 -8.45 5.12
N ALA A 139 9.28 -7.88 6.06
CA ALA A 139 9.37 -8.30 7.45
C ALA A 139 8.85 -9.73 7.64
N ARG A 140 7.72 -10.07 7.00
CA ARG A 140 7.12 -11.41 7.08
C ARG A 140 7.98 -12.50 6.46
N SER A 141 8.87 -12.20 5.53
CA SER A 141 9.73 -13.24 4.94
C SER A 141 10.79 -13.75 5.91
N THR A 142 11.22 -12.94 6.89
CA THR A 142 12.49 -13.19 7.61
C THR A 142 12.41 -13.03 9.11
N LEU A 143 11.53 -12.18 9.63
CA LEU A 143 11.48 -11.81 11.03
C LEU A 143 10.09 -12.06 11.63
N TYR A 144 10.05 -12.17 12.94
CA TYR A 144 8.81 -12.30 13.70
C TYR A 144 8.95 -11.74 15.13
N TRP A 145 7.96 -10.99 15.57
CA TRP A 145 7.66 -10.74 16.99
C TRP A 145 6.17 -10.38 17.13
N PRO A 146 5.57 -10.59 18.32
CA PRO A 146 4.20 -10.16 18.59
C PRO A 146 4.05 -8.65 18.35
N GLY A 147 3.08 -8.23 17.53
CA GLY A 147 2.88 -6.81 17.22
C GLY A 147 3.76 -6.24 16.09
N MET A 148 4.63 -7.04 15.47
CA MET A 148 5.54 -6.58 14.40
C MET A 148 4.83 -5.78 13.29
N ILE A 149 3.68 -6.26 12.80
CA ILE A 149 2.98 -5.63 11.69
C ILE A 149 2.41 -4.26 12.08
N SER A 150 1.83 -4.13 13.27
CA SER A 150 1.31 -2.84 13.75
C SER A 150 2.43 -1.83 13.94
N GLU A 151 3.58 -2.26 14.47
CA GLU A 151 4.74 -1.39 14.64
C GLU A 151 5.33 -0.93 13.30
N ILE A 152 5.40 -1.82 12.29
CA ILE A 152 5.85 -1.46 10.93
C ILE A 152 4.87 -0.49 10.26
N VAL A 153 3.57 -0.68 10.45
CA VAL A 153 2.58 0.27 9.91
C VAL A 153 2.78 1.64 10.56
N ASP A 154 2.95 1.69 11.87
CA ASP A 154 3.15 2.94 12.61
C ASP A 154 4.40 3.68 12.11
N ILE A 155 5.55 3.00 12.03
CA ILE A 155 6.81 3.64 11.62
C ILE A 155 6.79 4.14 10.16
N VAL A 156 6.18 3.39 9.24
CA VAL A 156 6.05 3.79 7.83
C VAL A 156 5.03 4.91 7.68
N SER A 157 3.97 4.94 8.51
CA SER A 157 2.95 5.99 8.46
C SER A 157 3.45 7.35 8.95
N LYS A 158 4.42 7.37 9.86
CA LYS A 158 5.07 8.56 10.42
C LYS A 158 6.32 9.02 9.66
N CYS A 159 6.63 8.36 8.55
CA CYS A 159 7.84 8.66 7.78
C CYS A 159 7.56 9.73 6.72
N ASP A 160 8.21 10.89 6.85
CA ASP A 160 8.03 12.03 5.95
C ASP A 160 8.20 11.65 4.47
N ALA A 161 9.32 11.00 4.14
CA ALA A 161 9.58 10.55 2.77
C ALA A 161 8.53 9.55 2.24
N CYS A 162 7.96 8.69 3.10
CA CYS A 162 6.88 7.77 2.69
C CYS A 162 5.53 8.49 2.54
N VAL A 163 5.31 9.58 3.27
CA VAL A 163 4.09 10.39 3.22
C VAL A 163 4.09 11.26 1.98
N GLU A 164 5.20 11.95 1.68
CA GLU A 164 5.37 12.79 0.49
C GLU A 164 5.22 11.98 -0.81
N ASN A 165 5.77 10.76 -0.84
CA ASN A 165 5.72 9.89 -2.02
C ASN A 165 4.50 8.96 -2.06
N ARG A 166 3.52 9.15 -1.18
CA ARG A 166 2.31 8.34 -1.19
C ARG A 166 1.45 8.73 -2.39
N ASN A 167 0.93 7.74 -3.12
CA ASN A 167 -0.04 7.98 -4.19
C ASN A 167 -1.19 8.84 -3.66
N HIS A 168 -1.47 9.96 -4.33
CA HIS A 168 -2.68 10.73 -4.07
C HIS A 168 -3.91 9.85 -4.23
N LEU A 169 -4.88 10.03 -3.34
CA LEU A 169 -6.20 9.42 -3.51
C LEU A 169 -6.74 9.79 -4.90
N PRO A 170 -7.51 8.90 -5.55
CA PRO A 170 -8.14 9.23 -6.81
C PRO A 170 -8.94 10.52 -6.64
N SER A 171 -8.73 11.45 -7.57
CA SER A 171 -9.43 12.74 -7.60
C SER A 171 -10.94 12.49 -7.45
N GLU A 172 -11.61 13.33 -6.66
CA GLU A 172 -13.04 13.24 -6.48
C GLU A 172 -13.75 13.26 -7.84
N LYS A 173 -14.88 12.56 -7.92
CA LYS A 173 -15.67 12.53 -9.16
C LYS A 173 -16.15 13.94 -9.48
N LEU A 174 -16.03 14.34 -10.76
CA LEU A 174 -16.58 15.60 -11.24
C LEU A 174 -18.08 15.68 -10.89
N ILE A 175 -18.47 16.75 -10.22
CA ILE A 175 -19.87 17.03 -9.91
C ILE A 175 -20.48 17.71 -11.15
N PRO A 176 -21.47 17.09 -11.81
CA PRO A 176 -22.14 17.73 -12.93
C PRO A 176 -22.95 18.93 -12.44
N HIS A 177 -22.91 20.03 -13.19
CA HIS A 177 -23.74 21.19 -12.91
C HIS A 177 -25.16 20.98 -13.43
N GLU A 178 -26.14 21.63 -12.80
CA GLU A 178 -27.50 21.68 -13.32
C GLU A 178 -27.53 22.37 -14.69
N VAL A 179 -28.18 21.72 -15.66
CA VAL A 179 -28.43 22.26 -16.99
C VAL A 179 -29.73 23.07 -16.93
N PRO A 180 -29.73 24.34 -17.36
CA PRO A 180 -30.95 25.16 -17.34
C PRO A 180 -32.05 24.59 -18.24
N SER A 181 -33.28 25.02 -17.97
CA SER A 181 -34.47 24.56 -18.71
C SER A 181 -34.66 25.29 -20.04
N THR A 182 -34.17 26.53 -20.15
CA THR A 182 -34.33 27.35 -21.35
C THR A 182 -32.97 27.70 -21.99
N PRO A 183 -32.91 27.79 -23.34
CA PRO A 183 -31.72 28.29 -24.02
C PRO A 183 -31.36 29.70 -23.55
N TRP A 184 -30.08 29.99 -23.49
CA TRP A 184 -29.52 31.30 -23.10
C TRP A 184 -29.82 31.74 -21.66
N GLU A 185 -30.39 30.87 -20.82
CA GLU A 185 -30.55 31.16 -19.39
C GLU A 185 -29.22 31.18 -18.64
N LYS A 186 -28.32 30.24 -18.98
CA LYS A 186 -26.95 30.17 -18.47
C LYS A 186 -25.98 30.03 -19.63
N VAL A 187 -24.99 30.89 -19.66
CA VAL A 187 -23.95 30.89 -20.70
C VAL A 187 -22.57 30.78 -20.09
N GLY A 188 -21.66 30.10 -20.77
CA GLY A 188 -20.24 30.05 -20.49
C GLY A 188 -19.52 31.02 -21.41
N THR A 189 -18.57 31.77 -20.89
CA THR A 189 -17.73 32.64 -21.72
C THR A 189 -16.26 32.38 -21.43
N ASP A 190 -15.47 32.39 -22.50
CA ASP A 190 -14.02 32.23 -22.42
C ASP A 190 -13.33 33.10 -23.50
N LEU A 191 -12.04 33.35 -23.31
CA LEU A 191 -11.18 33.96 -24.31
C LEU A 191 -10.20 32.92 -24.84
N PHE A 192 -10.03 32.89 -26.15
CA PHE A 192 -9.02 32.04 -26.77
C PHE A 192 -8.27 32.80 -27.87
N GLN A 193 -7.07 32.32 -28.18
CA GLN A 193 -6.24 32.88 -29.24
C GLN A 193 -6.09 31.88 -30.38
N LEU A 194 -6.27 32.35 -31.61
CA LEU A 194 -6.05 31.56 -32.82
C LEU A 194 -5.36 32.42 -33.88
N LYS A 195 -4.23 31.93 -34.41
CA LYS A 195 -3.43 32.64 -35.43
C LYS A 195 -3.08 34.09 -35.02
N ASN A 196 -2.62 34.27 -33.79
CA ASN A 196 -2.27 35.57 -33.19
C ASN A 196 -3.42 36.60 -33.18
N LYS A 197 -4.66 36.13 -33.10
CA LYS A 197 -5.85 36.95 -32.90
C LYS A 197 -6.63 36.43 -31.72
N ASP A 198 -7.13 37.36 -30.91
CA ASP A 198 -7.91 37.03 -29.72
C ASP A 198 -9.40 36.98 -30.07
N TYR A 199 -10.12 36.08 -29.41
CA TYR A 199 -11.52 35.82 -29.64
C TYR A 199 -12.26 35.67 -28.32
N LEU A 200 -13.48 36.20 -28.27
CA LEU A 200 -14.46 35.91 -27.25
C LEU A 200 -15.36 34.77 -27.75
N ILE A 201 -15.52 33.72 -26.96
CA ILE A 201 -16.57 32.72 -27.16
C ILE A 201 -17.62 32.85 -26.06
N VAL A 202 -18.88 32.72 -26.44
CA VAL A 202 -20.02 32.59 -25.52
C VAL A 202 -20.82 31.36 -25.94
N ALA A 203 -20.97 30.39 -25.06
CA ALA A 203 -21.65 29.13 -25.32
C ALA A 203 -22.83 28.93 -24.37
N ASP A 204 -23.98 28.57 -24.90
CA ASP A 204 -25.18 28.25 -24.14
C ASP A 204 -25.07 26.87 -23.47
N TYR A 205 -25.37 26.80 -22.17
CA TYR A 205 -25.31 25.54 -21.42
C TYR A 205 -26.42 24.57 -21.82
N THR A 206 -27.55 25.06 -22.34
CA THR A 206 -28.71 24.22 -22.68
C THR A 206 -28.56 23.62 -24.08
N SER A 207 -28.49 24.44 -25.12
CA SER A 207 -28.43 24.04 -26.52
C SER A 207 -27.04 23.67 -27.02
N LYS A 208 -25.98 24.05 -26.27
CA LYS A 208 -24.57 23.98 -26.70
C LYS A 208 -24.23 24.84 -27.92
N TYR A 209 -25.15 25.70 -28.36
CA TYR A 209 -24.87 26.68 -29.40
C TYR A 209 -23.88 27.73 -28.88
N PHE A 210 -22.94 28.16 -29.73
CA PHE A 210 -21.92 29.13 -29.35
C PHE A 210 -21.78 30.24 -30.39
N GLU A 211 -21.37 31.40 -29.91
CA GLU A 211 -21.05 32.58 -30.71
C GLU A 211 -19.60 32.98 -30.47
N VAL A 212 -18.93 33.39 -31.55
CA VAL A 212 -17.53 33.83 -31.50
C VAL A 212 -17.43 35.24 -32.02
N SER A 213 -16.71 36.10 -31.32
CA SER A 213 -16.39 37.46 -31.74
C SER A 213 -14.89 37.67 -31.73
N ALA A 214 -14.32 38.14 -32.84
CA ALA A 214 -12.93 38.56 -32.88
C ALA A 214 -12.75 39.83 -32.02
N LEU A 215 -11.74 39.82 -31.16
CA LEU A 215 -11.43 40.93 -30.27
C LEU A 215 -10.20 41.68 -30.79
N PRO A 216 -10.23 43.03 -30.85
CA PRO A 216 -9.04 43.82 -31.14
C PRO A 216 -8.04 43.83 -29.97
N ASN A 217 -8.51 43.56 -28.74
CA ASN A 217 -7.72 43.42 -27.53
C ASN A 217 -8.55 42.70 -26.45
N THR A 218 -7.90 42.23 -25.39
CA THR A 218 -8.54 41.50 -24.28
C THR A 218 -8.94 42.39 -23.09
N LEU A 219 -9.04 43.71 -23.30
CA LEU A 219 -9.49 44.63 -22.24
C LEU A 219 -10.93 44.32 -21.83
N ALA A 220 -11.23 44.49 -20.54
CA ALA A 220 -12.56 44.25 -19.99
C ALA A 220 -13.65 45.03 -20.75
N SER A 221 -13.42 46.29 -21.08
CA SER A 221 -14.36 47.14 -21.83
C SER A 221 -14.73 46.54 -23.19
N THR A 222 -13.73 46.03 -23.92
CA THR A 222 -13.90 45.39 -25.23
C THR A 222 -14.70 44.09 -25.07
N VAL A 223 -14.33 43.24 -24.11
CA VAL A 223 -15.04 41.98 -23.82
C VAL A 223 -16.50 42.25 -23.48
N VAL A 224 -16.78 43.24 -22.63
CA VAL A 224 -18.13 43.67 -22.26
C VAL A 224 -18.93 44.12 -23.48
N GLN A 225 -18.35 44.94 -24.35
CA GLN A 225 -19.02 45.43 -25.55
C GLN A 225 -19.44 44.27 -26.47
N HIS A 226 -18.53 43.33 -26.72
CA HIS A 226 -18.83 42.17 -27.56
C HIS A 226 -19.82 41.20 -26.89
N ALA A 227 -19.72 40.99 -25.58
CA ALA A 227 -20.69 40.19 -24.82
C ALA A 227 -22.09 40.81 -24.89
N LYS A 228 -22.22 42.14 -24.69
CA LYS A 228 -23.51 42.86 -24.85
C LYS A 228 -24.09 42.70 -26.26
N SER A 229 -23.25 42.74 -27.29
CA SER A 229 -23.70 42.52 -28.67
C SER A 229 -24.26 41.10 -28.86
N ILE A 230 -23.63 40.08 -28.27
CA ILE A 230 -24.13 38.70 -28.30
C ILE A 230 -25.45 38.60 -27.53
N PHE A 231 -25.53 39.13 -26.31
CA PHE A 231 -26.73 39.08 -25.48
C PHE A 231 -27.91 39.83 -26.11
N ALA A 232 -27.67 40.91 -26.85
CA ALA A 232 -28.71 41.62 -27.59
C ALA A 232 -29.38 40.78 -28.69
N ARG A 233 -28.70 39.74 -29.22
CA ARG A 233 -29.24 38.85 -30.26
C ARG A 233 -30.11 37.73 -29.70
N PHE A 234 -29.74 37.18 -28.55
CA PHE A 234 -30.33 35.94 -28.03
C PHE A 234 -31.10 36.12 -26.71
N GLY A 235 -30.99 37.29 -26.09
CA GLY A 235 -31.54 37.59 -24.77
C GLY A 235 -30.45 37.73 -23.71
N ILE A 236 -30.81 38.39 -22.62
CA ILE A 236 -29.92 38.62 -21.48
C ILE A 236 -29.92 37.35 -20.61
N PRO A 237 -28.76 36.68 -20.41
CA PRO A 237 -28.69 35.47 -19.59
C PRO A 237 -28.91 35.81 -18.11
N LYS A 238 -29.48 34.85 -17.37
CA LYS A 238 -29.58 34.95 -15.90
C LYS A 238 -28.23 34.67 -15.23
N THR A 239 -27.40 33.85 -15.86
CA THR A 239 -26.10 33.46 -15.30
C THR A 239 -25.04 33.42 -16.39
N VAL A 240 -23.94 34.11 -16.16
CA VAL A 240 -22.74 34.05 -16.99
C VAL A 240 -21.63 33.40 -16.17
N VAL A 241 -21.04 32.32 -16.70
CA VAL A 241 -19.93 31.60 -16.08
C VAL A 241 -18.67 31.87 -16.88
N SER A 242 -17.62 32.33 -16.24
CA SER A 242 -16.29 32.53 -16.83
C SER A 242 -15.21 31.87 -15.98
N ASP A 243 -13.98 31.88 -16.46
CA ASP A 243 -12.82 31.68 -15.60
C ASP A 243 -12.53 32.93 -14.75
N ASN A 244 -11.45 32.87 -13.95
CA ASN A 244 -10.98 33.99 -13.14
C ASN A 244 -10.03 34.93 -13.90
N GLY A 245 -10.16 35.02 -15.23
CA GLY A 245 -9.34 35.90 -16.05
C GLY A 245 -9.43 37.38 -15.61
N PRO A 246 -8.39 38.19 -15.88
CA PRO A 246 -8.34 39.60 -15.45
C PRO A 246 -9.49 40.44 -16.03
N GLN A 247 -9.90 40.15 -17.27
CA GLN A 247 -11.04 40.80 -17.93
C GLN A 247 -12.37 40.56 -17.17
N TYR A 248 -12.58 39.34 -16.68
CA TYR A 248 -13.81 38.92 -16.01
C TYR A 248 -13.87 39.30 -14.53
N SER A 249 -12.72 39.33 -13.86
CA SER A 249 -12.60 39.74 -12.45
C SER A 249 -12.68 41.26 -12.25
N SER A 250 -12.60 42.05 -13.34
CA SER A 250 -12.65 43.51 -13.33
C SER A 250 -13.98 44.08 -12.81
N HIS A 251 -13.94 45.27 -12.19
CA HIS A 251 -15.16 45.96 -11.73
C HIS A 251 -16.11 46.26 -12.88
N GLN A 252 -15.57 46.58 -14.05
CA GLN A 252 -16.35 46.85 -15.25
C GLN A 252 -17.14 45.62 -15.70
N TYR A 253 -16.54 44.42 -15.64
CA TYR A 253 -17.25 43.18 -15.98
C TYR A 253 -18.30 42.79 -14.94
N LYS A 254 -18.12 43.16 -13.67
CA LYS A 254 -19.10 42.86 -12.61
C LYS A 254 -20.33 43.77 -12.62
N THR A 255 -20.26 44.93 -13.27
CA THR A 255 -21.29 45.98 -13.16
C THR A 255 -22.11 46.20 -14.45
N PHE A 256 -21.76 45.56 -15.58
CA PHE A 256 -22.36 45.85 -16.88
C PHE A 256 -23.63 45.05 -17.20
#